data_AF-A0A1C5SC93-F1
#
_entry.id   AF-A0A1C5SC93-F1
#
_cell.length_a   1.000
_cell.length_b   1.000
_cell.length_c   1.000
_cell.angle_alpha   90.00
_cell.angle_beta   90.00
_cell.angle_gamma   90.00
#
_symmetry.space_group_name_H-M   'P 1'
#
loop_
_entity.id
_entity.type
_entity.pdbx_description
1 polymer ?
#
loop_
_entity_poly.entity_id
_entity_poly.type
_entity_poly.pdbx_seq_one_letter_code
_entity_poly.pdbx_strand_id
1 'polypeptide(L)'
;MVTLKQGKVLLYNNEVIVEDATLEALNNKLNELGQENIESIDNAQENTIAASIFESHNVSEDKKNLKLKFDSLTSHDLTYVGVIQTAKASRLKKFPVPYILTNCHNSLCAVGGT
;
A
#
# COMPACT_ATOMS: atom_id res chain seq x y z
N MET A 1 9.14 -10.80 18.12
CA MET A 1 7.73 -11.24 18.09
C MET A 1 6.94 -10.12 17.44
N VAL A 2 6.19 -10.38 16.37
CA VAL A 2 5.37 -9.36 15.69
C VAL A 2 3.95 -9.46 16.24
N THR A 3 3.39 -8.34 16.67
CA THR A 3 2.02 -8.28 17.22
C THR A 3 1.11 -7.63 16.20
N LEU A 4 0.08 -8.35 15.76
CA LEU A 4 -0.97 -7.78 14.91
C LEU A 4 -2.00 -7.07 15.80
N LYS A 5 -2.26 -5.80 15.52
CA LYS A 5 -3.35 -5.04 16.14
C LYS A 5 -4.60 -5.14 15.26
N GLN A 6 -5.72 -5.54 15.86
CA GLN A 6 -7.00 -5.63 15.17
C GLN A 6 -7.75 -4.31 15.32
N GLY A 7 -8.35 -3.82 14.22
CA GLY A 7 -9.12 -2.59 14.22
C GLY A 7 -8.39 -1.40 13.62
N LYS A 8 -9.00 -0.22 13.74
CA LYS A 8 -8.39 1.05 13.31
C LYS A 8 -7.36 1.47 14.36
N VAL A 9 -6.23 1.97 13.90
CA VAL A 9 -5.15 2.44 14.78
C VAL A 9 -4.71 3.81 14.27
N LEU A 10 -4.43 4.72 15.20
CA LEU A 10 -3.76 5.99 14.88
C LEU A 10 -2.26 5.86 15.14
N LEU A 11 -1.48 6.40 14.22
CA LEU A 11 -0.05 6.59 14.38
C LEU A 11 0.22 8.09 14.36
N TYR A 12 0.66 8.64 15.48
CA TYR A 12 1.01 10.05 15.60
C TYR A 12 2.53 10.22 15.55
N ASN A 13 3.00 11.10 14.66
CA ASN A 13 4.42 11.41 14.42
C ASN A 13 5.34 10.18 14.27
N ASN A 14 4.82 9.07 13.73
CA ASN A 14 5.55 7.80 13.56
C ASN A 14 6.06 7.13 14.85
N GLU A 15 5.63 7.61 16.03
CA GLU A 15 6.13 7.13 17.32
C GLU A 15 5.00 6.60 18.22
N VAL A 16 3.87 7.31 18.24
CA VAL A 16 2.78 7.03 19.19
C VAL A 16 1.67 6.25 18.50
N ILE A 17 1.47 5.01 18.94
CA ILE A 17 0.40 4.12 18.45
C ILE A 17 -0.80 4.17 19.40
N VAL A 18 -2.01 4.41 18.88
CA VAL A 18 -3.27 4.46 19.65
C VAL A 18 -4.28 3.49 19.04
N GLU A 19 -4.66 2.46 19.79
CA GLU A 19 -5.46 1.32 19.30
C GLU A 19 -6.97 1.61 19.23
N ASP A 20 -7.50 2.50 20.07
CA ASP A 20 -8.93 2.85 20.02
C ASP A 20 -9.27 3.89 18.93
N ALA A 21 -8.25 4.44 18.27
CA ALA A 21 -8.34 5.42 17.19
C ALA A 21 -9.31 6.61 17.45
N THR A 22 -9.44 7.03 18.72
CA THR A 22 -10.22 8.20 19.12
C THR A 22 -9.32 9.38 19.47
N LEU A 23 -9.87 10.59 19.34
CA LEU A 23 -9.18 11.83 19.75
C LEU A 23 -8.87 11.82 21.25
N GLU A 24 -9.79 11.33 22.06
CA GLU A 24 -9.63 11.24 23.52
C GLU A 24 -8.47 10.31 23.90
N ALA A 25 -8.41 9.11 23.34
CA ALA A 25 -7.32 8.16 23.62
C ALA A 25 -5.96 8.70 23.16
N LEU A 26 -5.93 9.43 22.05
CA LEU A 26 -4.72 10.09 21.58
C LEU A 26 -4.28 11.19 22.55
N ASN A 27 -5.17 12.11 22.91
CA ASN A 27 -4.86 13.20 23.83
C ASN A 27 -4.44 12.69 25.22
N ASN A 28 -5.08 11.65 25.75
CA ASN A 28 -4.64 11.02 27.00
C ASN A 28 -3.17 10.56 26.92
N LYS A 29 -2.78 9.92 25.81
CA LYS A 29 -1.41 9.47 25.58
C LYS A 29 -0.42 10.61 25.36
N LEU A 30 -0.84 11.69 24.71
CA LEU A 30 -0.02 12.90 24.52
C LEU A 30 0.26 13.59 25.86
N ASN A 31 -0.75 13.69 26.73
CA ASN A 31 -0.59 14.26 28.07
C ASN A 31 0.39 13.45 28.94
N GLU A 32 0.34 12.11 28.87
CA GLU A 32 1.33 11.23 29.54
C GLU A 32 2.77 11.49 29.06
N LEU A 33 2.93 11.90 27.80
CA LEU A 33 4.21 12.23 27.18
C LEU A 33 4.60 13.72 27.34
N GLY A 34 3.76 14.53 27.99
CA GLY A 34 3.97 15.98 28.14
C GLY A 34 3.86 16.77 26.84
N GLN A 35 3.11 16.25 25.86
CA GLN A 35 2.86 16.90 24.57
C GLN A 35 1.52 17.64 24.56
N GLU A 36 1.39 18.63 23.66
CA GLU A 36 0.15 19.37 23.48
C GLU A 36 -0.97 18.50 22.89
N ASN A 37 -2.20 18.76 23.33
CA ASN A 37 -3.39 18.10 22.80
C ASN A 37 -3.68 18.55 21.36
N ILE A 38 -4.30 17.67 20.60
CA ILE A 38 -4.75 17.93 19.23
C ILE A 38 -6.25 18.19 19.24
N GLU A 39 -6.73 19.00 18.29
CA GLU A 39 -8.13 19.40 18.18
C GLU A 39 -9.00 18.44 17.36
N SER A 40 -8.43 17.76 16.36
CA SER A 40 -9.17 16.84 15.49
C SER A 40 -8.27 15.75 14.89
N ILE A 41 -8.88 14.60 14.58
CA ILE A 41 -8.29 13.48 13.85
C ILE A 41 -8.95 13.25 12.48
N ASP A 42 -9.82 14.15 12.02
CA ASP A 42 -10.67 13.93 10.84
C ASP A 42 -9.86 13.70 9.55
N ASN A 43 -8.72 14.38 9.42
CA ASN A 43 -7.84 14.28 8.26
C ASN A 43 -6.70 13.26 8.45
N ALA A 44 -6.73 12.45 9.52
CA ALA A 44 -5.63 11.54 9.83
C ALA A 44 -5.32 10.55 8.69
N GLN A 45 -6.33 10.15 7.91
CA GLN A 45 -6.14 9.27 6.75
C GLN A 45 -5.36 9.94 5.62
N GLU A 46 -5.61 11.23 5.37
CA GLU A 46 -4.94 12.00 4.32
C GLU A 46 -3.47 12.30 4.66
N ASN A 47 -3.12 12.28 5.95
CA ASN A 47 -1.76 12.55 6.43
C ASN A 47 -0.81 11.35 6.32
N THR A 48 -1.26 10.22 5.78
CA THR A 48 -0.41 9.02 5.62
C THR A 48 0.46 9.10 4.36
N ILE A 49 1.62 8.44 4.39
CA ILE A 49 2.46 8.26 3.19
C ILE A 49 1.68 7.52 2.10
N ALA A 50 0.83 6.56 2.47
CA ALA A 50 0.00 5.84 1.50
C ALA A 50 -0.97 6.79 0.78
N ALA A 51 -1.62 7.71 1.51
CA ALA A 51 -2.52 8.70 0.92
C ALA A 51 -1.80 9.62 -0.07
N SER A 52 -0.60 10.12 0.27
CA SER A 52 0.17 10.97 -0.65
C SER A 52 0.64 10.21 -1.91
N ILE A 53 1.00 8.92 -1.78
CA ILE A 53 1.30 8.06 -2.93
C ILE A 53 0.06 7.87 -3.82
N PHE A 54 -1.10 7.55 -3.24
CA PHE A 54 -2.32 7.37 -4.03
C PHE A 54 -2.73 8.66 -4.74
N GLU A 55 -2.71 9.80 -4.05
CA GLU A 55 -3.06 11.10 -4.63
C GLU A 55 -2.13 11.45 -5.81
N SER A 56 -0.81 11.28 -5.64
CA SER A 56 0.17 11.59 -6.69
C SER A 56 0.07 10.70 -7.94
N HIS A 57 -0.52 9.51 -7.81
CA HIS A 57 -0.70 8.56 -8.93
C HIS A 57 -2.15 8.50 -9.42
N ASN A 58 -3.09 9.22 -8.79
CA ASN A 58 -4.46 9.29 -9.23
C ASN A 58 -4.57 10.25 -10.42
N VAL A 59 -5.04 9.73 -11.56
CA VAL A 59 -5.31 10.53 -12.77
C VAL A 59 -6.78 10.91 -12.93
N SER A 60 -7.63 10.60 -11.93
CA SER A 60 -8.98 11.14 -11.80
C SER A 60 -9.01 12.24 -10.74
N GLU A 61 -10.03 13.10 -10.80
CA GLU A 61 -10.33 14.08 -9.74
C GLU A 61 -11.15 13.45 -8.59
N ASP A 62 -11.50 12.16 -8.69
CA ASP A 62 -12.33 11.45 -7.73
C ASP A 62 -11.44 10.67 -6.74
N LYS A 63 -11.39 11.15 -5.48
CA LYS A 63 -10.65 10.49 -4.38
C LYS A 63 -11.29 9.18 -3.91
N LYS A 64 -12.57 8.92 -4.23
CA LYS A 64 -13.28 7.69 -3.87
C LYS A 64 -13.13 6.63 -4.97
N ASN A 65 -13.18 7.04 -6.23
CA ASN A 65 -12.99 6.16 -7.39
C ASN A 65 -11.63 6.43 -8.05
N LEU A 66 -10.60 5.84 -7.45
CA LEU A 66 -9.22 6.01 -7.91
C LEU A 66 -9.02 5.47 -9.32
N LYS A 67 -8.36 6.26 -10.16
CA LYS A 67 -7.82 5.83 -11.45
C LYS A 67 -6.31 5.97 -11.41
N LEU A 68 -5.63 4.89 -11.05
CA LEU A 68 -4.19 4.95 -10.80
C LEU A 68 -3.36 4.80 -12.07
N LYS A 69 -2.31 5.61 -12.19
CA LYS A 69 -1.21 5.40 -13.11
C LYS A 69 -0.14 4.57 -12.41
N PHE A 70 0.25 3.46 -13.01
CA PHE A 70 1.34 2.62 -12.52
C PHE A 70 2.67 3.06 -13.15
N ASP A 71 3.75 3.05 -12.38
CA ASP A 71 5.09 3.36 -12.89
C ASP A 71 5.80 2.15 -13.50
N SER A 72 5.46 0.96 -13.02
CA SER A 72 5.99 -0.30 -13.52
C SER A 72 5.04 -1.46 -13.22
N LEU A 73 5.23 -2.56 -13.95
CA LEU A 73 4.59 -3.84 -13.71
C LEU A 73 5.68 -4.84 -13.31
N THR A 74 5.35 -5.75 -12.40
CA THR A 74 6.24 -6.86 -12.02
C THR A 74 5.42 -8.12 -11.86
N SER A 75 5.90 -9.22 -12.44
CA SER A 75 5.27 -10.53 -12.28
C SER A 75 6.31 -11.63 -12.29
N HIS A 76 5.97 -12.71 -11.60
CA HIS A 76 6.81 -13.89 -11.50
C HIS A 76 6.38 -14.96 -12.50
N ASP A 77 7.27 -15.91 -12.76
CA ASP A 77 7.15 -17.06 -13.67
C ASP A 77 5.91 -17.94 -13.55
N LEU A 78 5.23 -17.96 -12.41
CA LEU A 78 3.93 -18.65 -12.31
C LEU A 78 2.81 -17.90 -13.04
N THR A 79 2.88 -16.58 -13.13
CA THR A 79 1.77 -15.73 -13.60
C THR A 79 2.07 -14.99 -14.91
N TYR A 80 3.34 -14.63 -15.16
CA TYR A 80 3.66 -13.77 -16.31
C TYR A 80 3.32 -14.42 -17.65
N VAL A 81 3.34 -15.76 -17.73
CA VAL A 81 3.00 -16.49 -18.98
C VAL A 81 1.56 -16.20 -19.37
N GLY A 82 0.61 -16.30 -18.43
CA GLY A 82 -0.80 -15.99 -18.67
C GLY A 82 -1.03 -14.51 -18.98
N VAL A 83 -0.33 -13.62 -18.28
CA VAL A 83 -0.39 -12.17 -18.54
C VAL A 83 0.08 -11.84 -19.97
N ILE A 84 1.22 -12.40 -20.41
CA ILE A 84 1.76 -12.19 -21.76
C ILE A 84 0.87 -12.81 -22.83
N GLN A 85 0.30 -14.00 -22.59
CA GLN A 85 -0.65 -14.63 -23.51
C GLN A 85 -1.88 -13.74 -23.72
N THR A 86 -2.44 -13.21 -22.63
CA THR A 86 -3.57 -12.27 -22.68
C THR A 86 -3.20 -11.01 -23.45
N ALA A 87 -2.06 -10.40 -23.11
CA ALA A 87 -1.56 -9.21 -23.80
C ALA A 87 -1.40 -9.44 -25.32
N LYS A 88 -0.84 -10.59 -25.73
CA LYS A 88 -0.70 -10.98 -27.14
C LYS A 88 -2.06 -11.17 -27.81
N ALA A 89 -3.01 -11.83 -27.14
CA ALA A 89 -4.37 -12.02 -27.65
C ALA A 89 -5.10 -10.67 -27.85
N SER A 90 -4.86 -9.72 -26.94
CA SER A 90 -5.32 -8.32 -27.05
C SER A 90 -4.52 -7.48 -28.06
N ARG A 91 -3.62 -8.09 -28.85
CA ARG A 91 -2.77 -7.44 -29.86
C ARG A 91 -1.80 -6.39 -29.29
N LEU A 92 -1.51 -6.42 -27.99
CA LEU A 92 -0.54 -5.51 -27.37
C LEU A 92 0.87 -5.81 -27.93
N LYS A 93 1.52 -4.80 -28.49
CA LYS A 93 2.88 -4.92 -29.07
C LYS A 93 3.99 -4.60 -28.09
N LYS A 94 3.72 -3.70 -27.14
CA LYS A 94 4.62 -3.30 -26.06
C LYS A 94 3.79 -2.86 -24.85
N PHE A 95 4.30 -3.10 -23.65
CA PHE A 95 3.69 -2.55 -22.45
C PHE A 95 3.93 -1.04 -22.38
N PRO A 96 2.96 -0.26 -21.86
CA PRO A 96 3.07 1.20 -21.79
C PRO A 96 4.05 1.68 -20.70
N VAL A 97 4.47 0.78 -19.81
CA VAL A 97 5.38 1.01 -18.69
C VAL A 97 6.40 -0.14 -18.62
N PRO A 98 7.55 0.04 -17.95
CA PRO A 98 8.49 -1.03 -17.68
C PRO A 98 7.78 -2.25 -17.09
N TYR A 99 8.08 -3.44 -17.64
CA TYR A 99 7.55 -4.71 -17.15
C TYR A 99 8.71 -5.63 -16.77
N ILE A 100 8.83 -5.89 -15.47
CA ILE A 100 9.87 -6.73 -14.88
C ILE A 100 9.34 -8.16 -14.76
N LEU A 101 10.09 -9.12 -15.30
CA LEU A 101 9.78 -10.54 -15.23
C LEU A 101 10.79 -11.22 -14.31
N THR A 102 10.30 -11.93 -13.29
CA THR A 102 11.16 -12.66 -12.35
C THR A 102 10.98 -14.17 -12.48
N ASN A 103 12.09 -14.90 -12.48
CA ASN A 103 12.09 -16.37 -12.59
C ASN A 103 12.49 -16.96 -11.23
N CYS A 104 11.64 -16.83 -10.22
CA CYS A 104 11.95 -17.28 -8.86
C CYS A 104 11.34 -18.63 -8.47
N HIS A 105 10.30 -19.12 -9.16
CA HIS A 105 9.59 -20.35 -8.74
C HIS A 105 9.92 -21.57 -9.62
N ASN A 106 10.31 -21.37 -10.88
CA ASN A 106 10.53 -22.41 -11.88
C ASN A 106 11.98 -22.46 -12.39
N SER A 107 12.90 -21.73 -11.74
CA SER A 107 14.33 -21.69 -12.14
C SER A 107 15.17 -22.85 -11.62
N LEU A 108 14.66 -23.67 -10.71
CA LEU A 108 15.33 -24.86 -10.20
C LEU A 108 14.53 -26.11 -10.59
N CYS A 109 15.21 -27.10 -11.17
CA CYS A 109 14.70 -28.48 -11.28
C CYS A 109 14.62 -29.18 -9.89
N ALA A 110 14.21 -28.46 -8.86
CA ALA A 110 13.92 -29.00 -7.54
C ALA A 110 12.41 -28.97 -7.34
N VAL A 111 11.79 -30.11 -7.61
CA VAL A 111 10.44 -30.40 -7.11
C VAL A 111 10.47 -30.30 -5.59
N GLY A 112 9.90 -29.22 -5.06
CA GLY A 112 9.64 -29.03 -3.63
C GLY A 112 10.68 -28.18 -2.90
N GLY A 113 10.22 -27.05 -2.38
CA GLY A 113 11.01 -26.22 -1.46
C GLY A 113 10.47 -24.79 -1.36
N THR A 114 9.26 -24.65 -0.85
CA THR A 114 8.90 -23.44 -0.07
C THR A 114 9.33 -23.65 1.37
#